data_AF-A0A926U019-F1
#
_entry.id   AF-A0A926U019-F1
#
_cell.length_a   1.000
_cell.length_b   1.000
_cell.length_c   1.000
_cell.angle_alpha   90.00
_cell.angle_beta   90.00
_cell.angle_gamma   90.00
#
_symmetry.space_group_name_H-M   'P 1'
#
loop_
_entity.id
_entity.type
_entity.pdbx_description
1 polymer ?
#
loop_
_entity_poly.entity_id
_entity_poly.type
_entity_poly.pdbx_seq_one_letter_code
_entity_poly.pdbx_strand_id
1 'polypeptide(L)'
;MLNRLKIAGIAVAIACASLMPTSATAQTAVQTSVREAVTFSCRDSEAAIRRKGGAVVAVGQTRFYIGYQQVNANNQNPILIRFDNGRRTWCQTTYETSNDDSRGYGLVWNGQGVLYAVFSSTGTQGTPSQDFRRFATRGWLTSYGNGGGAKAAVLARINPATGNVTAATFLSSVLTSGRTNSIQVTALNLRGDREALPERYRLVVEADSWFAPRRIDRQPMQCTGSSPFRYRLEFSGNLQSVIRASADRCS
;
A
#
# COMPACT_ATOMS: atom_id res chain seq x y z
N MET A 1 30.77 20.81 -89.05
CA MET A 1 30.36 19.53 -88.43
C MET A 1 30.18 19.77 -86.94
N LEU A 2 28.93 19.90 -86.47
CA LEU A 2 28.61 20.07 -85.05
C LEU A 2 28.42 18.69 -84.40
N ASN A 3 29.21 18.38 -83.37
CA ASN A 3 28.95 17.25 -82.46
C ASN A 3 28.21 17.77 -81.22
N ARG A 4 26.98 17.28 -81.03
CA ARG A 4 26.21 17.46 -79.78
C ARG A 4 26.65 16.41 -78.78
N LEU A 5 27.16 16.84 -77.63
CA LEU A 5 27.33 15.98 -76.45
C LEU A 5 26.21 16.29 -75.44
N LYS A 6 25.36 15.30 -75.18
CA LYS A 6 24.41 15.29 -74.06
C LYS A 6 25.16 14.76 -72.82
N ILE A 7 25.11 15.48 -71.70
CA ILE A 7 25.46 14.93 -70.39
C ILE A 7 24.28 15.14 -69.45
N ALA A 8 23.85 14.03 -68.87
CA ALA A 8 22.69 13.87 -68.01
C ALA A 8 22.91 14.47 -66.62
N GLY A 9 21.86 15.05 -66.06
CA GLY A 9 21.83 15.54 -64.68
C GLY A 9 21.80 14.38 -63.68
N ILE A 10 22.67 14.44 -62.69
CA ILE A 10 22.65 13.57 -61.51
C ILE A 10 21.85 14.30 -60.44
N ALA A 11 20.69 13.74 -60.08
CA ALA A 11 19.92 14.20 -58.93
C ALA A 11 20.53 13.62 -57.65
N VAL A 12 20.96 14.48 -56.74
CA VAL A 12 21.41 14.10 -55.40
C VAL A 12 20.20 14.03 -54.49
N ALA A 13 19.84 12.83 -54.04
CA ALA A 13 18.84 12.62 -53.00
C ALA A 13 19.48 12.86 -51.62
N ILE A 14 19.10 13.93 -50.93
CA ILE A 14 19.47 14.18 -49.54
C ILE A 14 18.51 13.37 -48.66
N ALA A 15 19.00 12.25 -48.10
CA ALA A 15 18.27 11.49 -47.10
C ALA A 15 18.35 12.24 -45.76
N CYS A 16 17.23 12.83 -45.34
CA CYS A 16 17.08 13.41 -44.01
C CYS A 16 16.87 12.25 -43.01
N ALA A 17 17.95 11.80 -42.37
CA ALA A 17 17.87 10.81 -41.29
C ALA A 17 17.26 11.49 -40.06
N SER A 18 15.96 11.27 -39.84
CA SER A 18 15.29 11.64 -38.60
C SER A 18 15.82 10.78 -37.45
N LEU A 19 16.71 11.36 -36.64
CA LEU A 19 17.07 10.84 -35.33
C LEU A 19 15.83 10.95 -34.43
N MET A 20 15.02 9.90 -34.38
CA MET A 20 14.01 9.77 -33.34
C MET A 20 14.74 9.58 -32.00
N PRO A 21 14.52 10.44 -30.99
CA PRO A 21 15.01 10.15 -29.66
C PRO A 21 14.30 8.88 -29.18
N THR A 22 15.06 7.81 -28.96
CA THR A 22 14.60 6.66 -28.21
C THR A 22 14.37 7.11 -26.77
N SER A 23 13.14 7.54 -26.48
CA SER A 23 12.67 7.75 -25.12
C SER A 23 12.61 6.40 -24.42
N ALA A 24 13.74 5.95 -23.89
CA ALA A 24 13.78 4.87 -22.91
C ALA A 24 13.08 5.39 -21.66
N THR A 25 11.79 5.09 -21.52
CA THR A 25 11.05 5.35 -20.29
C THR A 25 11.70 4.51 -19.19
N ALA A 26 12.38 5.17 -18.25
CA ALA A 26 12.93 4.51 -17.07
C ALA A 26 11.80 3.75 -16.37
N GLN A 27 11.88 2.42 -16.39
CA GLN A 27 10.85 1.53 -15.90
C GLN A 27 10.85 1.54 -14.37
N THR A 28 10.10 2.44 -13.74
CA THR A 28 10.03 2.59 -12.28
C THR A 28 9.54 1.31 -11.59
N ALA A 29 10.39 0.58 -10.89
CA ALA A 29 10.01 -0.65 -10.17
C ALA A 29 8.97 -0.39 -9.06
N VAL A 30 8.04 -1.34 -8.85
CA VAL A 30 7.16 -1.37 -7.68
C VAL A 30 8.03 -1.34 -6.42
N GLN A 31 7.72 -0.42 -5.52
CA GLN A 31 8.41 -0.25 -4.25
C GLN A 31 7.56 -0.81 -3.13
N THR A 32 8.17 -1.52 -2.19
CA THR A 32 7.51 -2.01 -1.00
C THR A 32 8.38 -1.82 0.23
N SER A 33 7.76 -1.55 1.37
CA SER A 33 8.43 -1.51 2.65
C SER A 33 7.43 -1.85 3.75
N VAL A 34 7.75 -2.85 4.56
CA VAL A 34 7.05 -3.15 5.82
C VAL A 34 8.11 -3.16 6.92
N ARG A 35 7.94 -2.31 7.93
CA ARG A 35 8.91 -2.11 9.02
C ARG A 35 8.18 -1.77 10.31
N GLU A 36 8.88 -1.73 11.43
CA GLU A 36 8.31 -1.19 12.65
C GLU A 36 7.85 0.26 12.45
N ALA A 37 6.71 0.59 13.05
CA ALA A 37 6.17 1.95 13.02
C ALA A 37 7.05 2.88 13.84
N VAL A 38 7.33 4.06 13.31
CA VAL A 38 8.14 5.09 13.99
C VAL A 38 7.32 6.34 14.21
N THR A 39 7.63 7.08 15.28
CA THR A 39 6.92 8.31 15.60
C THR A 39 7.40 9.48 14.74
N PHE A 40 6.51 10.29 14.18
CA PHE A 40 6.87 11.60 13.61
C PHE A 40 5.68 12.54 13.54
N SER A 41 5.96 13.81 13.26
CA SER A 41 4.94 14.83 13.09
C SER A 41 4.92 15.36 11.65
N CYS A 42 3.82 15.99 11.25
CA CYS A 42 3.77 16.69 9.97
C CYS A 42 4.80 17.82 9.86
N ARG A 43 5.37 18.31 10.98
CA ARG A 43 6.38 19.39 11.00
C ARG A 43 7.81 18.88 10.78
N ASP A 44 8.05 17.58 10.92
CA ASP A 44 9.36 17.00 10.74
C ASP A 44 9.83 17.13 9.28
N SER A 45 11.11 17.39 9.07
CA SER A 45 11.72 17.38 7.73
C SER A 45 11.88 15.96 7.21
N GLU A 46 11.97 15.80 5.89
CA GLU A 46 12.20 14.47 5.28
C GLU A 46 13.46 13.79 5.87
N ALA A 47 14.54 14.55 6.03
CA ALA A 47 15.78 14.04 6.61
C ALA A 47 15.60 13.57 8.06
N ALA A 48 14.79 14.26 8.86
CA ALA A 48 14.50 13.87 10.23
C ALA A 48 13.68 12.58 10.29
N ILE A 49 12.65 12.44 9.45
CA ILE A 49 11.83 11.23 9.38
C ILE A 49 12.67 10.04 8.90
N ARG A 50 13.50 10.24 7.86
CA ARG A 50 14.37 9.19 7.32
C ARG A 50 15.32 8.61 8.38
N ARG A 51 15.88 9.43 9.26
CA ARG A 51 16.75 8.97 10.35
C ARG A 51 16.06 8.05 11.35
N LYS A 52 14.73 8.09 11.45
CA LYS A 52 13.97 7.22 12.36
C LYS A 52 13.86 5.79 11.85
N GLY A 53 14.08 5.53 10.56
CA GLY A 53 14.20 4.17 10.01
C GLY A 53 12.88 3.43 9.75
N GLY A 54 11.74 4.13 9.80
CA GLY A 54 10.41 3.55 9.52
C GLY A 54 10.18 3.21 8.03
N ALA A 55 8.98 2.70 7.74
CA ALA A 55 8.63 2.28 6.39
C ALA A 55 8.54 3.46 5.40
N VAL A 56 9.15 3.27 4.22
CA VAL A 56 9.21 4.27 3.14
C VAL A 56 9.13 3.59 1.78
N VAL A 57 8.44 4.22 0.82
CA VAL A 57 8.53 3.86 -0.60
C VAL A 57 8.92 5.11 -1.40
N ALA A 58 9.78 4.94 -2.40
CA ALA A 58 10.39 6.05 -3.12
C ALA A 58 10.54 5.78 -4.62
N VAL A 59 10.07 6.71 -5.44
CA VAL A 59 10.23 6.69 -6.90
C VAL A 59 10.70 8.06 -7.34
N GLY A 60 11.86 8.12 -7.98
CA GLY A 60 12.49 9.38 -8.35
C GLY A 60 12.64 10.29 -7.12
N GLN A 61 12.02 11.46 -7.18
CA GLN A 61 12.04 12.46 -6.10
C GLN A 61 10.83 12.40 -5.16
N THR A 62 9.85 11.53 -5.43
CA THR A 62 8.66 11.35 -4.60
C THR A 62 8.89 10.26 -3.58
N ARG A 63 8.62 10.55 -2.31
CA ARG A 63 8.69 9.58 -1.20
C ARG A 63 7.46 9.65 -0.32
N PHE A 64 7.01 8.48 0.12
CA PHE A 64 5.96 8.34 1.11
C PHE A 64 6.54 7.69 2.35
N TYR A 65 6.32 8.29 3.52
CA TYR A 65 6.71 7.74 4.81
C TYR A 65 5.47 7.49 5.65
N ILE A 66 5.42 6.36 6.34
CA ILE A 66 4.30 5.97 7.21
C ILE A 66 4.79 5.72 8.64
N GLY A 67 3.96 6.05 9.62
CA GLY A 67 4.26 5.87 11.04
C GLY A 67 3.08 6.20 11.93
N TYR A 68 3.36 6.79 13.09
CA TYR A 68 2.36 7.32 14.00
C TYR A 68 2.74 8.67 14.59
N GLN A 69 1.74 9.45 14.99
CA GLN A 69 1.87 10.63 15.82
C GLN A 69 1.53 10.26 17.26
N GLN A 70 2.36 10.69 18.21
CA GLN A 70 1.99 10.66 19.63
C GLN A 70 1.05 11.85 19.90
N VAL A 71 -0.23 11.59 20.18
CA VAL A 71 -1.24 12.64 20.38
C VAL A 71 -1.22 13.12 21.83
N ASN A 72 -1.13 12.19 22.78
CA ASN A 72 -0.94 12.43 24.20
C ASN A 72 -0.15 11.26 24.81
N ALA A 73 -0.04 11.16 26.14
CA ALA A 73 0.73 10.09 26.79
C ALA A 73 0.26 8.66 26.46
N ASN A 74 -1.02 8.48 26.14
CA ASN A 74 -1.68 7.18 26.02
C ASN A 74 -2.39 6.97 24.67
N ASN A 75 -2.23 7.88 23.70
CA ASN A 75 -2.91 7.78 22.41
C ASN A 75 -1.99 8.09 21.24
N GLN A 76 -2.12 7.27 20.20
CA GLN A 76 -1.32 7.31 18.99
C GLN A 76 -2.21 7.24 17.75
N ASN A 77 -2.00 8.17 16.81
CA ASN A 77 -2.73 8.18 15.56
C ASN A 77 -1.82 7.85 14.39
N PRO A 78 -2.28 7.09 13.39
CA PRO A 78 -1.50 6.80 12.20
C PRO A 78 -1.24 8.06 11.37
N ILE A 79 -0.04 8.15 10.80
CA ILE A 79 0.38 9.27 9.95
C ILE A 79 0.99 8.74 8.65
N LEU A 80 0.65 9.39 7.54
CA LEU A 80 1.27 9.20 6.22
C LEU A 80 1.64 10.57 5.67
N ILE A 81 2.84 10.68 5.11
CA ILE A 81 3.36 11.95 4.60
C ILE A 81 4.03 11.74 3.25
N ARG A 82 3.82 12.69 2.34
CA ARG A 82 4.48 12.75 1.04
C ARG A 82 5.48 13.89 0.99
N PHE A 83 6.66 13.58 0.47
CA PHE A 83 7.63 14.57 0.04
C PHE A 83 7.87 14.45 -1.46
N ASP A 84 8.00 15.60 -2.13
CA ASP A 84 8.53 15.71 -3.48
C ASP A 84 9.75 16.61 -3.45
N ASN A 85 10.89 16.07 -3.87
CA ASN A 85 12.18 16.79 -3.90
C ASN A 85 12.54 17.44 -2.55
N GLY A 86 12.42 16.71 -1.44
CA GLY A 86 12.70 17.26 -0.10
C GLY A 86 11.59 18.10 0.51
N ARG A 87 10.60 18.53 -0.28
CA ARG A 87 9.53 19.41 0.17
C ARG A 87 8.27 18.63 0.49
N ARG A 88 7.68 18.87 1.65
CA ARG A 88 6.41 18.25 2.05
C ARG A 88 5.30 18.70 1.11
N THR A 89 4.63 17.75 0.47
CA THR A 89 3.48 18.01 -0.43
C THR A 89 2.18 17.91 0.33
N TRP A 90 2.03 16.86 1.14
CA TRP A 90 0.89 16.69 2.04
C TRP A 90 1.28 15.82 3.23
N CYS A 91 0.49 15.90 4.29
CA CYS A 91 0.59 15.06 5.47
C CYS A 91 -0.82 14.76 5.99
N GLN A 92 -1.12 13.47 6.20
CA GLN A 92 -2.41 13.00 6.69
C GLN A 92 -2.25 12.30 8.03
N THR A 93 -3.01 12.76 9.02
CA THR A 93 -3.04 12.24 10.40
C THR A 93 -4.44 11.82 10.83
N THR A 94 -5.41 11.90 9.92
CA THR A 94 -6.82 11.74 10.27
C THR A 94 -7.35 10.33 10.03
N TYR A 95 -6.54 9.37 9.58
CA TYR A 95 -7.04 8.03 9.22
C TYR A 95 -7.77 7.33 10.37
N GLU A 96 -7.23 7.48 11.58
CA GLU A 96 -7.85 7.08 12.83
C GLU A 96 -7.62 8.24 13.83
N THR A 97 -8.68 8.70 14.47
CA THR A 97 -8.66 9.78 15.46
C THR A 97 -9.43 9.46 16.74
N SER A 98 -9.78 8.20 16.97
CA SER A 98 -10.35 7.75 18.24
C SER A 98 -9.25 7.57 19.30
N ASN A 99 -9.54 6.81 20.35
CA ASN A 99 -8.58 6.46 21.41
C ASN A 99 -7.86 5.12 21.12
N ASP A 100 -7.96 4.59 19.90
CA ASP A 100 -7.20 3.41 19.50
C ASP A 100 -5.75 3.77 19.19
N ASP A 101 -4.80 2.97 19.68
CA ASP A 101 -3.36 3.15 19.43
C ASP A 101 -2.96 2.62 18.04
N SER A 102 -3.60 3.16 17.01
CA SER A 102 -3.38 2.79 15.62
C SER A 102 -2.07 3.36 15.09
N ARG A 103 -1.30 2.55 14.36
CA ARG A 103 0.00 2.94 13.78
C ARG A 103 0.11 2.48 12.34
N GLY A 104 0.72 3.28 11.48
CA GLY A 104 1.04 2.86 10.11
C GLY A 104 2.45 2.27 10.01
N TYR A 105 2.61 1.18 9.26
CA TYR A 105 3.85 0.40 9.28
C TYR A 105 4.20 -0.32 7.96
N GLY A 106 3.33 -0.27 6.96
CA GLY A 106 3.57 -0.88 5.65
C GLY A 106 3.16 0.00 4.49
N LEU A 107 3.90 -0.04 3.39
CA LEU A 107 3.63 0.66 2.14
C LEU A 107 3.97 -0.21 0.94
N VAL A 108 3.18 -0.09 -0.12
CA VAL A 108 3.53 -0.58 -1.46
C VAL A 108 3.02 0.40 -2.51
N TRP A 109 3.86 0.72 -3.49
CA TRP A 109 3.57 1.74 -4.49
C TRP A 109 4.12 1.36 -5.87
N ASN A 110 3.33 1.55 -6.91
CA ASN A 110 3.79 1.33 -8.29
C ASN A 110 4.52 2.53 -8.92
N GLY A 111 4.72 3.62 -8.18
CA GLY A 111 5.29 4.87 -8.71
C GLY A 111 4.28 5.79 -9.41
N GLN A 112 3.01 5.40 -9.48
CA GLN A 112 1.92 6.14 -10.13
C GLN A 112 0.68 6.16 -9.23
N GLY A 113 -0.51 5.81 -9.74
CA GLY A 113 -1.80 5.92 -9.03
C GLY A 113 -2.16 4.77 -8.07
N VAL A 114 -1.24 3.85 -7.79
CA VAL A 114 -1.52 2.65 -6.98
C VAL A 114 -0.62 2.60 -5.75
N LEU A 115 -1.11 3.17 -4.65
CA LEU A 115 -0.46 3.18 -3.34
C LEU A 115 -1.36 2.46 -2.32
N TYR A 116 -0.81 1.50 -1.59
CA TYR A 116 -1.47 0.92 -0.42
C TYR A 116 -0.64 1.14 0.84
N ALA A 117 -1.34 1.29 1.95
CA ALA A 117 -0.80 1.42 3.28
C ALA A 117 -1.34 0.31 4.19
N VAL A 118 -0.53 -0.06 5.17
CA VAL A 118 -0.91 -0.99 6.24
C VAL A 118 -0.85 -0.25 7.56
N PHE A 119 -1.95 -0.34 8.30
CA PHE A 119 -2.09 0.17 9.66
C PHE A 119 -2.38 -0.98 10.62
N SER A 120 -2.04 -0.80 11.90
CA SER A 120 -2.54 -1.63 12.98
C SER A 120 -3.79 -1.00 13.59
N SER A 121 -4.68 -1.83 14.13
CA SER A 121 -5.77 -1.39 15.00
C SER A 121 -5.92 -2.39 16.15
N THR A 122 -6.20 -1.91 17.36
CA THR A 122 -6.34 -2.77 18.55
C THR A 122 -7.80 -2.93 19.00
N GLY A 123 -8.74 -2.33 18.27
CA GLY A 123 -10.16 -2.46 18.59
C GLY A 123 -11.00 -1.39 17.94
N THR A 124 -12.14 -1.12 18.56
CA THR A 124 -13.06 -0.07 18.15
C THR A 124 -13.35 0.82 19.34
N GLN A 125 -12.69 1.98 19.41
CA GLN A 125 -12.77 2.90 20.55
C GLN A 125 -13.49 4.22 20.22
N GLY A 126 -14.04 4.37 19.02
CA GLY A 126 -14.73 5.58 18.59
C GLY A 126 -15.97 5.31 17.74
N THR A 127 -16.42 6.34 17.03
CA THR A 127 -17.49 6.24 16.04
C THR A 127 -16.91 5.89 14.66
N PRO A 128 -17.73 5.35 13.73
CA PRO A 128 -17.25 5.04 12.38
C PRO A 128 -16.62 6.23 11.65
N SER A 129 -17.04 7.47 11.95
CA SER A 129 -16.48 8.67 11.32
C SER A 129 -15.07 9.03 11.82
N GLN A 130 -14.66 8.49 12.97
CA GLN A 130 -13.34 8.73 13.56
C GLN A 130 -12.32 7.69 13.11
N ASP A 131 -12.74 6.46 12.83
CA ASP A 131 -11.84 5.33 12.56
C ASP A 131 -11.93 4.76 11.13
N PHE A 132 -11.18 3.68 10.88
CA PHE A 132 -11.08 3.05 9.58
C PHE A 132 -12.40 2.50 9.00
N ARG A 133 -13.45 2.32 9.83
CA ARG A 133 -14.74 1.77 9.36
C ARG A 133 -15.40 2.66 8.31
N ARG A 134 -15.23 3.99 8.34
CA ARG A 134 -15.74 4.87 7.27
C ARG A 134 -15.14 4.59 5.90
N PHE A 135 -13.93 4.05 5.85
CA PHE A 135 -13.26 3.70 4.60
C PHE A 135 -13.47 2.25 4.20
N ALA A 136 -13.75 1.38 5.18
CA ALA A 136 -13.92 -0.05 4.99
C ALA A 136 -15.37 -0.48 4.71
N THR A 137 -16.30 0.45 4.49
CA THR A 137 -17.73 0.16 4.28
C THR A 137 -18.00 -0.86 3.18
N ARG A 138 -17.15 -0.93 2.16
CA ARG A 138 -17.20 -1.91 1.06
C ARG A 138 -16.04 -2.91 1.07
N GLY A 139 -15.17 -2.85 2.08
CA GLY A 139 -14.02 -3.72 2.22
C GLY A 139 -14.40 -5.18 2.39
N TRP A 140 -13.47 -6.08 2.11
CA TRP A 140 -13.68 -7.51 2.33
C TRP A 140 -14.09 -7.82 3.77
N LEU A 141 -13.41 -7.21 4.75
CA LEU A 141 -13.88 -7.08 6.13
C LEU A 141 -14.09 -5.60 6.44
N THR A 142 -15.28 -5.28 6.95
CA THR A 142 -15.73 -3.88 7.12
C THR A 142 -15.44 -3.30 8.50
N SER A 143 -15.00 -4.13 9.46
CA SER A 143 -14.71 -3.72 10.83
C SER A 143 -13.68 -4.63 11.50
N TYR A 144 -13.21 -4.20 12.67
CA TYR A 144 -12.38 -5.00 13.56
C TYR A 144 -13.06 -6.32 13.99
N GLY A 145 -14.40 -6.35 14.06
CA GLY A 145 -15.17 -7.48 14.56
C GLY A 145 -15.37 -7.46 16.07
N ASN A 146 -15.64 -8.63 16.66
CA ASN A 146 -15.90 -8.76 18.10
C ASN A 146 -14.58 -8.81 18.91
N GLY A 147 -14.57 -8.20 20.10
CA GLY A 147 -13.45 -8.18 21.03
C GLY A 147 -12.68 -6.86 21.02
N GLY A 148 -11.45 -6.90 21.51
CA GLY A 148 -10.54 -5.75 21.62
C GLY A 148 -9.21 -6.17 22.24
N GLY A 149 -8.21 -5.30 22.13
CA GLY A 149 -6.84 -5.47 22.63
C GLY A 149 -5.89 -6.18 21.66
N ALA A 150 -6.38 -7.16 20.90
CA ALA A 150 -5.56 -7.86 19.92
C ALA A 150 -5.23 -6.95 18.71
N LYS A 151 -4.02 -7.08 18.18
CA LYS A 151 -3.57 -6.21 17.09
C LYS A 151 -4.02 -6.77 15.74
N ALA A 152 -5.10 -6.23 15.20
CA ALA A 152 -5.52 -6.47 13.83
C ALA A 152 -4.75 -5.56 12.86
N ALA A 153 -4.82 -5.88 11.56
CA ALA A 153 -4.29 -5.03 10.51
C ALA A 153 -5.43 -4.39 9.71
N VAL A 154 -5.15 -3.22 9.14
CA VAL A 154 -6.02 -2.52 8.18
C VAL A 154 -5.21 -2.25 6.93
N LEU A 155 -5.74 -2.67 5.79
CA LEU A 155 -5.20 -2.36 4.48
C LEU A 155 -5.99 -1.19 3.92
N ALA A 156 -5.31 -0.15 3.43
CA ALA A 156 -5.96 1.01 2.85
C ALA A 156 -5.33 1.34 1.49
N ARG A 157 -6.16 1.56 0.47
CA ARG A 157 -5.76 2.14 -0.80
C ARG A 157 -5.77 3.66 -0.69
N ILE A 158 -4.61 4.27 -0.92
CA ILE A 158 -4.40 5.71 -0.76
C ILE A 158 -4.30 6.37 -2.13
N ASN A 159 -4.97 7.52 -2.30
CA ASN A 159 -4.70 8.40 -3.43
C ASN A 159 -3.33 9.08 -3.20
N PRO A 160 -2.29 8.78 -4.01
CA PRO A 160 -0.94 9.29 -3.78
C PRO A 160 -0.83 10.82 -3.97
N ALA A 161 -1.77 11.44 -4.68
CA ALA A 161 -1.79 12.89 -4.88
C ALA A 161 -2.28 13.64 -3.63
N THR A 162 -3.20 13.06 -2.85
CA THR A 162 -3.89 13.77 -1.75
C THR A 162 -3.70 13.14 -0.38
N GLY A 163 -3.28 11.88 -0.32
CA GLY A 163 -3.24 11.08 0.92
C GLY A 163 -4.60 10.53 1.36
N ASN A 164 -5.69 10.81 0.62
CA ASN A 164 -7.03 10.33 0.99
C ASN A 164 -7.17 8.82 0.77
N VAL A 165 -7.89 8.15 1.67
CA VAL A 165 -8.25 6.73 1.50
C VAL A 165 -9.38 6.63 0.47
N THR A 166 -9.24 5.71 -0.47
CA THR A 166 -10.24 5.43 -1.53
C THR A 166 -10.93 4.09 -1.33
N ALA A 167 -10.30 3.17 -0.60
CA ALA A 167 -10.87 1.91 -0.16
C ALA A 167 -10.07 1.39 1.04
N ALA A 168 -10.70 0.64 1.94
CA ALA A 168 -10.00 -0.08 3.00
C ALA A 168 -10.64 -1.43 3.29
N THR A 169 -9.91 -2.30 3.96
CA THR A 169 -10.43 -3.53 4.56
C THR A 169 -9.67 -3.83 5.83
N PHE A 170 -10.35 -4.41 6.80
CA PHE A 170 -9.70 -5.02 7.94
C PHE A 170 -9.11 -6.38 7.55
N LEU A 171 -8.15 -6.83 8.35
CA LEU A 171 -7.52 -8.13 8.30
C LEU A 171 -7.37 -8.60 9.75
N SER A 172 -7.94 -9.76 10.05
CA SER A 172 -7.92 -10.35 11.40
C SER A 172 -7.72 -11.86 11.33
N SER A 173 -7.10 -12.39 12.38
CA SER A 173 -7.28 -13.78 12.78
C SER A 173 -8.40 -13.86 13.81
N VAL A 174 -8.93 -15.05 14.09
CA VAL A 174 -10.03 -15.23 15.06
C VAL A 174 -9.79 -16.41 15.99
N LEU A 175 -10.28 -16.24 17.22
CA LEU A 175 -10.42 -17.31 18.21
C LEU A 175 -11.57 -18.25 17.85
N THR A 176 -11.60 -19.43 18.48
CA THR A 176 -12.76 -20.35 18.43
C THR A 176 -14.05 -19.71 18.95
N SER A 177 -13.94 -18.72 19.84
CA SER A 177 -15.06 -17.89 20.30
C SER A 177 -15.56 -16.87 19.28
N GLY A 178 -14.94 -16.78 18.10
CA GLY A 178 -15.26 -15.80 17.06
C GLY A 178 -14.71 -14.39 17.31
N ARG A 179 -14.02 -14.17 18.44
CA ARG A 179 -13.37 -12.89 18.76
C ARG A 179 -12.11 -12.70 17.91
N THR A 180 -11.87 -11.46 17.50
CA THR A 180 -10.67 -11.05 16.76
C THR A 180 -9.41 -11.28 17.58
N ASN A 181 -8.36 -11.73 16.88
CA ASN A 181 -7.04 -11.94 17.41
C ASN A 181 -5.96 -11.37 16.46
N SER A 182 -4.71 -11.41 16.93
CA SER A 182 -3.60 -10.71 16.33
C SER A 182 -3.21 -11.28 14.97
N ILE A 183 -2.91 -10.36 14.07
CA ILE A 183 -2.32 -10.63 12.76
C ILE A 183 -1.39 -9.47 12.42
N GLN A 184 -0.25 -9.77 11.82
CA GLN A 184 0.74 -8.78 11.42
C GLN A 184 1.11 -8.98 9.96
N VAL A 185 0.95 -7.95 9.14
CA VAL A 185 1.44 -7.98 7.76
C VAL A 185 2.96 -7.94 7.79
N THR A 186 3.59 -8.83 7.03
CA THR A 186 5.05 -8.99 6.97
C THR A 186 5.60 -8.61 5.59
N ALA A 187 4.81 -8.76 4.53
CA ALA A 187 5.19 -8.31 3.20
C ALA A 187 3.99 -7.89 2.34
N LEU A 188 4.26 -7.06 1.34
CA LEU A 188 3.31 -6.58 0.35
C LEU A 188 3.89 -6.71 -1.04
N ASN A 189 3.05 -7.04 -2.02
CA ASN A 189 3.44 -7.03 -3.43
C ASN A 189 2.25 -6.61 -4.30
N LEU A 190 2.53 -6.07 -5.48
CA LEU A 190 1.53 -5.75 -6.49
C LEU A 190 1.69 -6.69 -7.68
N ARG A 191 0.57 -7.31 -8.08
CA ARG A 191 0.46 -8.05 -9.34
C ARG A 191 -0.45 -7.30 -10.28
N GLY A 192 -0.05 -7.19 -11.54
CA GLY A 192 -0.80 -6.47 -12.55
C GLY A 192 0.11 -5.91 -13.62
N ASP A 193 -0.48 -5.61 -14.77
CA ASP A 193 0.22 -4.88 -15.83
C ASP A 193 0.33 -3.40 -15.43
N ARG A 194 1.46 -2.78 -15.75
CA ARG A 194 1.77 -1.41 -15.34
C ARG A 194 0.88 -0.38 -16.01
N GLU A 195 0.46 -0.67 -17.24
CA GLU A 195 -0.48 0.15 -18.00
C GLU A 195 -1.94 -0.12 -17.61
N ALA A 196 -2.18 -1.13 -16.77
CA ALA A 196 -3.52 -1.45 -16.34
C ALA A 196 -4.09 -0.31 -15.49
N LEU A 197 -5.39 -0.03 -15.70
CA LEU A 197 -6.14 0.85 -14.83
C LEU A 197 -5.92 0.43 -13.35
N PRO A 198 -5.83 1.37 -12.40
CA PRO A 198 -5.49 1.08 -11.01
C PRO A 198 -6.31 -0.05 -10.35
N GLU A 199 -7.55 -0.26 -10.80
CA GLU A 199 -8.46 -1.30 -10.31
C GLU A 199 -8.07 -2.73 -10.71
N ARG A 200 -7.26 -2.88 -11.76
CA ARG A 200 -6.80 -4.19 -12.27
C ARG A 200 -5.60 -4.75 -11.51
N TYR A 201 -4.95 -3.94 -10.69
CA TYR A 201 -3.91 -4.42 -9.80
C TYR A 201 -4.50 -5.33 -8.73
N ARG A 202 -3.73 -6.34 -8.35
CA ARG A 202 -3.99 -7.20 -7.20
C ARG A 202 -2.96 -6.90 -6.12
N LEU A 203 -3.44 -6.72 -4.90
CA LEU A 203 -2.58 -6.56 -3.74
C LEU A 203 -2.35 -7.94 -3.13
N VAL A 204 -1.10 -8.40 -3.15
CA VAL A 204 -0.67 -9.59 -2.44
C VAL A 204 -0.17 -9.18 -1.08
N VAL A 205 -0.67 -9.83 -0.04
CA VAL A 205 -0.33 -9.59 1.36
C VAL A 205 0.17 -10.89 1.97
N GLU A 206 1.32 -10.82 2.61
CA GLU A 206 1.84 -11.88 3.48
C GLU A 206 1.75 -11.39 4.92
N ALA A 207 1.35 -12.29 5.83
CA ALA A 207 1.12 -11.96 7.22
C ALA A 207 1.41 -13.16 8.12
N ASP A 208 1.71 -12.86 9.39
CA ASP A 208 1.75 -13.84 10.47
C ASP A 208 0.46 -13.77 11.28
N SER A 209 -0.21 -14.91 11.43
CA SER A 209 -1.49 -15.05 12.11
C SER A 209 -1.35 -15.86 13.39
N TRP A 210 -1.63 -15.27 14.57
CA TRP A 210 -1.47 -15.99 15.84
C TRP A 210 -2.59 -17.00 16.13
N PHE A 211 -3.70 -16.90 15.42
CA PHE A 211 -4.85 -17.80 15.50
C PHE A 211 -5.41 -18.07 14.10
N ALA A 212 -6.60 -18.65 14.00
CA ALA A 212 -7.21 -19.02 12.72
C ALA A 212 -7.30 -17.79 11.78
N PRO A 213 -6.53 -17.76 10.67
CA PRO A 213 -6.75 -16.77 9.62
C PRO A 213 -8.09 -17.06 8.94
N ARG A 214 -8.54 -16.14 8.08
CA ARG A 214 -9.86 -16.24 7.43
C ARG A 214 -9.76 -16.82 6.03
N ARG A 215 -10.71 -17.65 5.63
CA ARG A 215 -10.94 -18.08 4.24
C ARG A 215 -11.53 -16.93 3.42
N ILE A 216 -11.56 -17.07 2.09
CA ILE A 216 -12.11 -16.05 1.17
C ILE A 216 -13.55 -15.63 1.48
N ASP A 217 -14.35 -16.55 2.03
CA ASP A 217 -15.75 -16.35 2.46
C ASP A 217 -15.85 -15.71 3.87
N ARG A 218 -14.71 -15.30 4.43
CA ARG A 218 -14.51 -14.65 5.75
C ARG A 218 -14.61 -15.59 6.94
N GLN A 219 -14.90 -16.88 6.75
CA GLN A 219 -14.95 -17.86 7.83
C GLN A 219 -13.54 -18.19 8.34
N PRO A 220 -13.37 -18.58 9.61
CA PRO A 220 -12.09 -19.08 10.10
C PRO A 220 -11.61 -20.32 9.32
N MET A 221 -10.31 -20.39 9.06
CA MET A 221 -9.65 -21.64 8.68
C MET A 221 -9.52 -22.57 9.89
N GLN A 222 -9.51 -23.87 9.64
CA GLN A 222 -9.19 -24.89 10.64
C GLN A 222 -7.67 -25.13 10.62
N CYS A 223 -6.99 -24.82 11.72
CA CYS A 223 -5.53 -24.87 11.80
C CYS A 223 -5.04 -25.92 12.79
N THR A 224 -3.85 -26.45 12.52
CA THR A 224 -3.18 -27.45 13.37
C THR A 224 -1.76 -27.02 13.69
N GLY A 225 -1.25 -27.44 14.85
CA GLY A 225 0.08 -27.07 15.34
C GLY A 225 0.14 -25.65 15.93
N SER A 226 1.37 -25.19 16.18
CA SER A 226 1.63 -23.93 16.88
C SER A 226 1.68 -22.73 15.92
N SER A 227 1.13 -21.61 16.38
CA SER A 227 1.19 -20.32 15.70
C SER A 227 2.55 -19.61 15.90
N PRO A 228 2.90 -18.59 15.09
CA PRO A 228 2.10 -18.00 14.01
C PRO A 228 1.95 -18.91 12.79
N PHE A 229 0.82 -18.76 12.09
CA PHE A 229 0.57 -19.32 10.77
C PHE A 229 0.91 -18.27 9.71
N ARG A 230 1.80 -18.61 8.78
CA ARG A 230 2.14 -17.82 7.60
C ARG A 230 0.96 -17.80 6.66
N TYR A 231 0.36 -16.64 6.55
CA TYR A 231 -0.88 -16.41 5.84
C TYR A 231 -0.64 -15.52 4.61
N ARG A 232 -1.17 -15.94 3.47
CA ARG A 232 -1.08 -15.23 2.20
C ARG A 232 -2.46 -14.93 1.67
N LEU A 233 -2.65 -13.68 1.26
CA LEU A 233 -3.86 -13.15 0.67
C LEU A 233 -3.56 -12.47 -0.66
N GLU A 234 -4.48 -12.62 -1.61
CA GLU A 234 -4.51 -11.83 -2.84
C GLU A 234 -5.85 -11.11 -2.93
N PHE A 235 -5.82 -9.78 -2.84
CA PHE A 235 -7.00 -8.93 -2.89
C PHE A 235 -7.25 -8.36 -4.28
N SER A 236 -8.51 -8.05 -4.56
CA SER A 236 -8.84 -7.09 -5.61
C SER A 236 -8.20 -5.71 -5.33
N GLY A 237 -7.91 -4.92 -6.36
CA GLY A 237 -7.28 -3.61 -6.18
C GLY A 237 -8.12 -2.62 -5.39
N ASN A 238 -9.44 -2.79 -5.37
CA ASN A 238 -10.35 -2.00 -4.55
C ASN A 238 -10.56 -2.58 -3.13
N LEU A 239 -9.86 -3.65 -2.76
CA LEU A 239 -9.91 -4.31 -1.45
C LEU A 239 -11.28 -4.86 -1.03
N GLN A 240 -12.26 -4.91 -1.95
CA GLN A 240 -13.62 -5.38 -1.65
C GLN A 240 -13.73 -6.90 -1.57
N SER A 241 -12.80 -7.63 -2.20
CA SER A 241 -12.78 -9.08 -2.20
C SER A 241 -11.37 -9.66 -2.11
N VAL A 242 -11.31 -10.86 -1.55
CA VAL A 242 -10.14 -11.73 -1.62
C VAL A 242 -10.35 -12.74 -2.74
N ILE A 243 -9.34 -12.88 -3.58
CA ILE A 243 -9.30 -13.78 -4.73
C ILE A 243 -8.67 -15.11 -4.32
N ARG A 244 -7.64 -15.07 -3.48
CA ARG A 244 -6.94 -16.24 -2.94
C ARG A 244 -6.57 -16.01 -1.48
N ALA A 245 -6.76 -17.04 -0.66
CA ALA A 245 -6.36 -17.09 0.73
C ALA A 245 -5.73 -18.45 1.01
N SER A 246 -4.56 -18.48 1.63
CA SER A 246 -3.91 -19.73 2.05
C SER A 246 -3.05 -19.48 3.27
N ALA A 247 -3.06 -20.39 4.24
CA ALA A 247 -2.13 -20.37 5.36
C ALA A 247 -1.48 -21.74 5.52
N ASP A 248 -0.24 -21.77 6.02
CA ASP A 248 0.41 -23.04 6.35
C ASP A 248 -0.36 -23.76 7.46
N ARG A 249 -0.47 -25.10 7.35
CA ARG A 249 -1.11 -25.95 8.36
C ARG A 249 -2.58 -25.58 8.68
N CYS A 250 -3.24 -24.86 7.77
CA CYS A 250 -4.63 -24.46 7.87
C CYS A 250 -5.42 -24.88 6.62
N SER A 251 -6.69 -25.25 6.80
CA SER A 251 -7.62 -25.60 5.71
C SER A 251 -8.93 -24.85 5.80
#